data_AF-A0A926GUE8-F1
#
_entry.id   AF-A0A926GUE8-F1
#
_cell.length_a   1.000
_cell.length_b   1.000
_cell.length_c   1.000
_cell.angle_alpha   90.00
_cell.angle_beta   90.00
_cell.angle_gamma   90.00
#
_symmetry.space_group_name_H-M   'P 1'
#
loop_
_entity.id
_entity.type
_entity.pdbx_description
1 polymer ?
#
loop_
_entity_poly.entity_id
_entity_poly.type
_entity_poly.pdbx_seq_one_letter_code
_entity_poly.pdbx_strand_id
1 'polypeptide(L)'
;ILYITYGNGIGPNGVTDGAVMKLDTRSGAWMDITPDKRPDRPRGGYMGISLDRQKPGTLGVTTMNRWGPVDTVWYSTDGGQTWSDIVGKSTRDVSDTPFLKFGGDEAKLGWWMSAFAIDPFDSDFAAYATGATVFATRRFSDVGKKVETAWFPWINGIEQTAVITLLSPAAGAHLVSGFGDIGGFVHDDFSKSPPQGMFRNPVFGNTNTLYDAGMQPNVIVRSGRAGSGQAPLAYSEDGGNSWQPITLPTGATGNPALITSADGKTFMVMTAVAQITTDRGKTWTPVAGLPEAARPIADRINPAKFYALDFKNNKLFASTDGGATFAETATTGLPTNISEDQPTWSEAAWPLHATNDKEGDLYLVSKRGLFHSTDGGKTFSKSAADLRVEGLSFGKAPQGKSHPALFAIGRQNDTRAIWRSDDEGTTWIRLNDERHQWGTRFRCIAADPRVFGRVYIGTDGRGILYGEPTSASN
;
A
#
# COMPACT_ATOMS: atom_id res chain seq x y z
N ILE A 1 -24.97 -34.40 -15.17
CA ILE A 1 -23.81 -34.56 -14.27
C ILE A 1 -23.55 -33.22 -13.60
N LEU A 2 -23.53 -33.20 -12.28
CA LEU A 2 -23.11 -32.07 -11.46
C LEU A 2 -21.68 -32.33 -10.97
N TYR A 3 -20.80 -31.34 -11.08
CA TYR A 3 -19.41 -31.42 -10.60
C TYR A 3 -19.25 -30.51 -9.37
N ILE A 4 -18.52 -30.99 -8.37
CA ILE A 4 -18.39 -30.30 -7.07
C ILE A 4 -16.95 -30.41 -6.59
N THR A 5 -16.37 -29.27 -6.21
CA THR A 5 -15.07 -29.17 -5.53
C THR A 5 -15.27 -29.08 -4.02
N TYR A 6 -14.38 -29.71 -3.27
CA TYR A 6 -14.38 -29.73 -1.81
C TYR A 6 -13.03 -29.29 -1.26
N GLY A 7 -13.07 -28.58 -0.14
CA GLY A 7 -11.95 -28.36 0.76
C GLY A 7 -12.41 -28.59 2.20
N ASN A 8 -11.50 -29.03 3.06
CA ASN A 8 -11.77 -29.23 4.49
C ASN A 8 -11.73 -27.94 5.33
N GLY A 9 -11.76 -26.78 4.68
CA GLY A 9 -11.79 -25.46 5.30
C GLY A 9 -12.37 -24.42 4.33
N ILE A 10 -12.78 -23.27 4.88
CA ILE A 10 -13.43 -22.20 4.11
C ILE A 10 -12.47 -21.44 3.17
N GLY A 11 -11.15 -21.49 3.43
CA GLY A 11 -10.15 -20.74 2.67
C GLY A 11 -10.12 -19.23 2.96
N PRO A 12 -9.29 -18.46 2.24
CA PRO A 12 -8.33 -18.97 1.26
C PRO A 12 -7.11 -19.64 1.93
N ASN A 13 -6.88 -19.37 3.22
CA ASN A 13 -5.88 -20.05 4.04
C ASN A 13 -6.48 -21.22 4.84
N GLY A 14 -5.62 -22.11 5.35
CA GLY A 14 -5.99 -23.17 6.28
C GLY A 14 -6.65 -24.40 5.65
N VAL A 15 -6.90 -24.41 4.33
CA VAL A 15 -7.32 -25.62 3.62
C VAL A 15 -6.13 -26.57 3.54
N THR A 16 -6.34 -27.81 3.96
CA THR A 16 -5.27 -28.82 4.06
C THR A 16 -5.57 -30.11 3.29
N ASP A 17 -6.83 -30.36 2.95
CA ASP A 17 -7.25 -31.48 2.13
C ASP A 17 -8.54 -31.16 1.35
N GLY A 18 -8.87 -31.96 0.33
CA GLY A 18 -10.05 -31.78 -0.49
C GLY A 18 -10.28 -32.89 -1.51
N ALA A 19 -11.36 -32.74 -2.28
CA ALA A 19 -11.77 -33.69 -3.30
C ALA A 19 -12.47 -32.99 -4.47
N VAL A 20 -12.56 -33.69 -5.59
CA VAL A 20 -13.43 -33.32 -6.71
C VAL A 20 -14.36 -34.48 -6.98
N MET A 21 -15.66 -34.24 -6.91
CA MET A 21 -16.69 -35.25 -7.06
C MET A 21 -17.58 -34.93 -8.25
N LYS A 22 -18.12 -35.98 -8.88
CA LYS A 22 -19.25 -35.83 -9.80
C LYS A 22 -20.45 -36.63 -9.32
N LEU A 23 -21.63 -36.02 -9.47
CA LEU A 23 -22.94 -36.60 -9.19
C LEU A 23 -23.70 -36.76 -10.50
N ASP A 24 -24.10 -37.99 -10.81
CA ASP A 24 -25.17 -38.19 -11.79
C ASP A 24 -26.52 -37.87 -11.13
N THR A 25 -27.05 -36.70 -11.44
CA THR A 25 -28.30 -36.19 -10.87
C THR A 25 -29.54 -36.98 -11.28
N ARG A 26 -29.44 -37.90 -12.24
CA ARG A 26 -30.55 -38.79 -12.63
C ARG A 26 -30.57 -40.06 -11.77
N SER A 27 -29.42 -40.66 -11.53
CA SER A 27 -29.29 -41.93 -10.79
C SER A 27 -28.96 -41.75 -9.31
N GLY A 28 -28.45 -40.59 -8.91
CA GLY A 28 -27.91 -40.33 -7.57
C GLY A 28 -26.49 -40.89 -7.36
N ALA A 29 -25.86 -41.45 -8.40
CA ALA A 29 -24.53 -42.05 -8.28
C ALA A 29 -23.44 -40.99 -8.13
N TRP A 30 -22.58 -41.18 -7.11
CA TRP A 30 -21.40 -40.36 -6.86
C TRP A 30 -20.13 -41.05 -7.36
N MET A 31 -19.20 -40.26 -7.89
CA MET A 31 -17.89 -40.72 -8.31
C MET A 31 -16.80 -39.71 -7.92
N ASP A 32 -15.73 -40.21 -7.31
CA ASP A 32 -14.53 -39.44 -6.99
C ASP A 32 -13.63 -39.31 -8.23
N ILE A 33 -13.48 -38.06 -8.68
CA ILE A 33 -12.68 -37.63 -9.82
C ILE A 33 -11.52 -36.71 -9.40
N THR A 34 -11.10 -36.79 -8.14
CA THR A 34 -10.00 -35.96 -7.61
C THR A 34 -8.73 -36.13 -8.45
N PRO A 35 -8.13 -35.03 -8.96
CA PRO A 35 -6.97 -35.10 -9.86
C PRO A 35 -5.76 -35.84 -9.29
N ASP A 36 -5.32 -35.47 -8.09
CA ASP A 36 -4.19 -36.11 -7.41
C ASP A 36 -4.69 -37.05 -6.30
N LYS A 37 -4.60 -38.36 -6.56
CA LYS A 37 -5.02 -39.43 -5.63
C LYS A 37 -3.85 -40.05 -4.86
N ARG A 38 -2.64 -39.52 -5.01
CA ARG A 38 -1.47 -40.09 -4.32
C ARG A 38 -1.59 -39.91 -2.81
N PRO A 39 -1.17 -40.88 -1.99
CA PRO A 39 -1.20 -40.75 -0.53
C PRO A 39 -0.33 -39.60 0.00
N ASP A 40 0.76 -39.28 -0.71
CA ASP A 40 1.71 -38.21 -0.40
C ASP A 40 1.43 -36.92 -1.16
N ARG A 41 0.20 -36.76 -1.71
CA ARG A 41 -0.18 -35.55 -2.43
C ARG A 41 0.06 -34.30 -1.57
N PRO A 42 0.46 -33.18 -2.20
CA PRO A 42 0.57 -31.90 -1.52
C PRO A 42 -0.67 -31.51 -0.72
N ARG A 43 -0.46 -30.92 0.47
CA ARG A 43 -1.53 -30.35 1.29
C ARG A 43 -2.26 -29.27 0.50
N GLY A 44 -3.58 -29.21 0.64
CA GLY A 44 -4.45 -28.27 -0.06
C GLY A 44 -5.77 -28.92 -0.46
N GLY A 45 -6.75 -28.10 -0.83
CA GLY A 45 -8.05 -28.58 -1.33
C GLY A 45 -8.28 -28.20 -2.78
N TYR A 46 -9.53 -28.25 -3.22
CA TYR A 46 -9.97 -27.79 -4.54
C TYR A 46 -11.09 -26.76 -4.37
N MET A 47 -11.12 -25.73 -5.21
CA MET A 47 -12.15 -24.69 -5.10
C MET A 47 -12.67 -24.22 -6.45
N GLY A 48 -11.86 -23.54 -7.25
CA GLY A 48 -12.28 -23.08 -8.57
C GLY A 48 -12.61 -24.26 -9.47
N ILE A 49 -13.74 -24.19 -10.17
CA ILE A 49 -14.19 -25.20 -11.13
C ILE A 49 -14.93 -24.52 -12.28
N SER A 50 -14.65 -24.95 -13.50
CA SER A 50 -15.37 -24.49 -14.69
C SER A 50 -15.45 -25.61 -15.71
N LEU A 51 -16.55 -25.62 -16.46
CA LEU A 51 -16.81 -26.59 -17.51
C LEU A 51 -16.77 -25.89 -18.86
N ASP A 52 -16.22 -26.56 -19.86
CA ASP A 52 -16.31 -26.10 -21.23
C ASP A 52 -17.73 -26.36 -21.74
N ARG A 53 -18.44 -25.28 -22.08
CA ARG A 53 -19.82 -25.35 -22.59
C ARG A 53 -19.90 -25.94 -24.00
N GLN A 54 -18.85 -25.78 -24.80
CA GLN A 54 -18.79 -26.24 -26.20
C GLN A 54 -18.39 -27.70 -26.29
N LYS A 55 -17.67 -28.23 -25.29
CA LYS A 55 -17.14 -29.61 -25.27
C LYS A 55 -17.52 -30.34 -23.96
N PRO A 56 -18.74 -30.90 -23.85
CA PRO A 56 -19.17 -31.64 -22.67
C PRO A 56 -18.18 -32.74 -22.28
N GLY A 57 -17.85 -32.80 -20.98
CA GLY A 57 -16.79 -33.68 -20.47
C GLY A 57 -15.45 -32.97 -20.30
N THR A 58 -15.28 -31.78 -20.90
CA THR A 58 -14.11 -30.93 -20.65
C THR A 58 -14.36 -30.01 -19.46
N LEU A 59 -13.41 -29.97 -18.52
CA LEU A 59 -13.46 -29.15 -17.32
C LEU A 59 -12.06 -28.81 -16.83
N GLY A 60 -11.99 -27.74 -16.03
CA GLY A 60 -10.81 -27.45 -15.23
C GLY A 60 -11.16 -27.19 -13.77
N VAL A 61 -10.20 -27.49 -12.89
CA VAL A 61 -10.29 -27.25 -11.45
C VAL A 61 -9.00 -26.67 -10.92
N THR A 62 -9.09 -25.78 -9.93
CA THR A 62 -7.90 -25.23 -9.26
C THR A 62 -7.72 -25.86 -7.89
N THR A 63 -6.46 -26.03 -7.49
CA THR A 63 -6.15 -26.30 -6.08
C THR A 63 -6.34 -25.02 -5.25
N MET A 64 -6.52 -25.20 -3.94
CA MET A 64 -6.59 -24.12 -2.96
C MET A 64 -5.59 -24.38 -1.85
N ASN A 65 -4.77 -23.37 -1.56
CA ASN A 65 -3.86 -23.35 -0.42
C ASN A 65 -2.75 -24.42 -0.49
N ARG A 66 -2.35 -24.82 -1.71
CA ARG A 66 -1.25 -25.75 -1.98
C ARG A 66 0.09 -25.00 -2.02
N TRP A 67 0.60 -24.65 -0.84
CA TRP A 67 1.84 -23.84 -0.72
C TRP A 67 3.13 -24.54 -1.19
N GLY A 68 3.14 -25.87 -1.28
CA GLY A 68 4.29 -26.64 -1.74
C GLY A 68 3.86 -27.79 -2.66
N PRO A 69 4.26 -27.83 -3.96
CA PRO A 69 5.17 -26.88 -4.60
C PRO A 69 4.53 -25.51 -4.93
N VAL A 70 3.27 -25.48 -5.39
CA VAL A 70 2.50 -24.28 -5.75
C VAL A 70 1.02 -24.66 -6.01
N ASP A 71 0.06 -23.74 -5.94
CA ASP A 71 -1.28 -24.02 -6.47
C ASP A 71 -1.24 -24.26 -8.01
N THR A 72 -2.23 -24.96 -8.56
CA THR A 72 -2.28 -25.26 -10.00
C THR A 72 -3.70 -25.29 -10.56
N VAL A 73 -3.81 -25.15 -11.89
CA VAL A 73 -4.99 -25.51 -12.67
C VAL A 73 -4.81 -26.94 -13.21
N TRP A 74 -5.83 -27.77 -13.04
CA TRP A 74 -5.98 -29.09 -13.65
C TRP A 74 -6.99 -29.02 -14.79
N TYR A 75 -6.76 -29.82 -15.82
CA TYR A 75 -7.57 -29.93 -17.04
C TYR A 75 -7.91 -31.38 -17.34
N SER A 76 -9.17 -31.65 -17.71
CA SER A 76 -9.66 -32.96 -18.14
C SER A 76 -10.59 -32.81 -19.33
N THR A 77 -10.63 -33.81 -20.22
CA THR A 77 -11.53 -33.89 -21.39
C THR A 77 -12.49 -35.08 -21.34
N ASP A 78 -12.42 -35.90 -20.28
CA ASP A 78 -13.11 -37.19 -20.17
C ASP A 78 -14.03 -37.26 -18.93
N GLY A 79 -14.46 -36.10 -18.45
CA GLY A 79 -15.33 -35.97 -17.27
C GLY A 79 -14.61 -36.33 -15.97
N GLY A 80 -13.32 -36.00 -15.88
CA GLY A 80 -12.48 -36.12 -14.69
C GLY A 80 -11.88 -37.51 -14.46
N GLN A 81 -11.81 -38.36 -15.49
CA GLN A 81 -11.17 -39.68 -15.37
C GLN A 81 -9.65 -39.54 -15.45
N THR A 82 -9.16 -38.67 -16.35
CA THR A 82 -7.73 -38.32 -16.47
C THR A 82 -7.54 -36.81 -16.41
N TRP A 83 -6.36 -36.38 -15.95
CA TRP A 83 -6.04 -34.99 -15.70
C TRP A 83 -4.63 -34.62 -16.18
N SER A 84 -4.46 -33.37 -16.61
CA SER A 84 -3.16 -32.71 -16.85
C SER A 84 -3.11 -31.41 -16.05
N ASP A 85 -1.96 -31.05 -15.49
CA ASP A 85 -1.74 -29.78 -14.81
C ASP A 85 -0.85 -28.83 -15.61
N ILE A 86 -0.85 -27.56 -15.22
CA ILE A 86 -0.05 -26.51 -15.87
C ILE A 86 1.31 -26.29 -15.22
N VAL A 87 1.65 -26.91 -14.08
CA VAL A 87 2.84 -26.58 -13.28
C VAL A 87 4.12 -26.67 -14.11
N GLY A 88 4.30 -27.76 -14.86
CA GLY A 88 5.52 -28.03 -15.63
C GLY A 88 5.49 -27.58 -17.10
N LYS A 89 4.36 -27.05 -17.59
CA LYS A 89 4.12 -26.74 -19.01
C LYS A 89 3.34 -25.43 -19.19
N SER A 90 3.75 -24.39 -18.49
CA SER A 90 3.19 -23.06 -18.68
C SER A 90 4.17 -21.94 -18.36
N THR A 91 3.98 -20.79 -19.00
CA THR A 91 4.75 -19.56 -18.79
C THR A 91 3.83 -18.43 -18.33
N ARG A 92 4.41 -17.45 -17.63
CA ARG A 92 3.73 -16.21 -17.21
C ARG A 92 4.40 -15.03 -17.88
N ASP A 93 3.72 -14.42 -18.83
CA ASP A 93 4.15 -13.14 -19.41
C ASP A 93 3.62 -11.99 -18.55
N VAL A 94 4.50 -11.41 -17.75
CA VAL A 94 4.20 -10.29 -16.84
C VAL A 94 4.94 -9.01 -17.23
N SER A 95 5.30 -8.86 -18.51
CA SER A 95 6.04 -7.67 -18.99
C SER A 95 5.34 -6.35 -18.63
N ASP A 96 4.00 -6.35 -18.68
CA ASP A 96 3.18 -5.16 -18.43
C ASP A 96 2.88 -4.95 -16.94
N THR A 97 3.18 -5.93 -16.09
CA THR A 97 2.98 -5.89 -14.62
C THR A 97 4.14 -6.58 -13.88
N PRO A 98 5.37 -6.06 -14.03
CA PRO A 98 6.58 -6.74 -13.56
C PRO A 98 6.63 -6.92 -12.03
N PHE A 99 5.75 -6.23 -11.28
CA PHE A 99 5.58 -6.41 -9.85
C PHE A 99 5.15 -7.82 -9.45
N LEU A 100 4.50 -8.59 -10.33
CA LEU A 100 4.09 -9.97 -10.09
C LEU A 100 5.26 -10.95 -9.95
N LYS A 101 6.49 -10.49 -10.14
CA LYS A 101 7.71 -11.23 -9.79
C LYS A 101 8.01 -11.21 -8.28
N PHE A 102 7.36 -10.34 -7.51
CA PHE A 102 7.54 -10.22 -6.05
C PHE A 102 9.01 -10.13 -5.60
N GLY A 103 9.81 -9.36 -6.35
CA GLY A 103 11.24 -9.19 -6.10
C GLY A 103 12.15 -10.30 -6.65
N GLY A 104 11.60 -11.39 -7.19
CA GLY A 104 12.34 -12.45 -7.89
C GLY A 104 12.53 -12.18 -9.39
N ASP A 105 12.94 -13.24 -10.10
CA ASP A 105 13.21 -13.21 -11.54
C ASP A 105 11.97 -13.54 -12.39
N GLU A 106 11.11 -14.42 -11.86
CA GLU A 106 9.91 -14.94 -12.53
C GLU A 106 8.65 -14.77 -11.68
N ALA A 107 7.49 -14.67 -12.33
CA ALA A 107 6.20 -14.69 -11.65
C ALA A 107 5.80 -16.11 -11.25
N LYS A 108 5.26 -16.25 -10.03
CA LYS A 108 4.69 -17.51 -9.56
C LYS A 108 3.41 -17.84 -10.32
N LEU A 109 3.04 -19.12 -10.37
CA LEU A 109 1.76 -19.57 -10.91
C LEU A 109 0.59 -18.88 -10.19
N GLY A 110 0.66 -18.85 -8.87
CA GLY A 110 -0.32 -18.19 -8.03
C GLY A 110 -0.49 -18.90 -6.69
N TRP A 111 -1.41 -18.36 -5.90
CA TRP A 111 -1.91 -18.92 -4.65
C TRP A 111 -3.35 -18.43 -4.47
N TRP A 112 -4.11 -19.09 -3.60
CA TRP A 112 -5.50 -18.75 -3.31
C TRP A 112 -6.39 -18.79 -4.55
N MET A 113 -6.22 -19.82 -5.39
CA MET A 113 -6.94 -19.95 -6.66
C MET A 113 -8.40 -20.38 -6.44
N SER A 114 -9.23 -19.49 -5.88
CA SER A 114 -10.64 -19.75 -5.56
C SER A 114 -11.56 -19.68 -6.79
N ALA A 115 -11.21 -18.87 -7.77
CA ALA A 115 -12.00 -18.65 -8.97
C ALA A 115 -11.26 -19.16 -10.22
N PHE A 116 -11.98 -19.89 -11.05
CA PHE A 116 -11.55 -20.37 -12.35
C PHE A 116 -12.74 -20.32 -13.32
N ALA A 117 -12.51 -19.87 -14.54
CA ALA A 117 -13.53 -19.79 -15.58
C ALA A 117 -12.96 -20.13 -16.95
N ILE A 118 -13.68 -20.98 -17.70
CA ILE A 118 -13.50 -21.19 -19.14
C ILE A 118 -14.56 -20.33 -19.83
N ASP A 119 -14.19 -19.66 -20.93
CA ASP A 119 -15.16 -18.89 -21.71
C ASP A 119 -16.21 -19.85 -22.32
N PRO A 120 -17.51 -19.64 -22.07
CA PRO A 120 -18.56 -20.49 -22.63
C PRO A 120 -18.69 -20.41 -24.17
N PHE A 121 -18.00 -19.47 -24.82
CA PHE A 121 -17.99 -19.25 -26.26
C PHE A 121 -16.63 -19.52 -26.93
N ASP A 122 -15.57 -19.72 -26.13
CA ASP A 122 -14.22 -20.00 -26.60
C ASP A 122 -13.51 -21.01 -25.67
N SER A 123 -13.51 -22.28 -26.07
CA SER A 123 -12.79 -23.36 -25.36
C SER A 123 -11.30 -23.09 -25.09
N ASP A 124 -10.67 -22.16 -25.81
CA ASP A 124 -9.25 -21.81 -25.63
C ASP A 124 -9.03 -20.68 -24.64
N PHE A 125 -10.06 -19.89 -24.31
CA PHE A 125 -9.95 -18.84 -23.31
C PHE A 125 -10.32 -19.34 -21.91
N ALA A 126 -9.40 -19.21 -20.97
CA ALA A 126 -9.67 -19.47 -19.56
C ALA A 126 -8.89 -18.52 -18.66
N ALA A 127 -9.42 -18.25 -17.47
CA ALA A 127 -8.81 -17.39 -16.47
C ALA A 127 -8.92 -17.98 -15.06
N TYR A 128 -7.90 -17.73 -14.23
CA TYR A 128 -7.92 -18.02 -12.79
C TYR A 128 -7.52 -16.79 -11.98
N ALA A 129 -8.15 -16.64 -10.81
CA ALA A 129 -7.76 -15.63 -9.84
C ALA A 129 -6.64 -16.14 -8.92
N THR A 130 -5.91 -15.21 -8.33
CA THR A 130 -4.91 -15.46 -7.28
C THR A 130 -5.08 -14.42 -6.18
N GLY A 131 -4.28 -14.51 -5.11
CA GLY A 131 -4.22 -13.45 -4.10
C GLY A 131 -3.67 -12.10 -4.59
N ALA A 132 -3.12 -12.00 -5.81
CA ALA A 132 -2.47 -10.78 -6.30
C ALA A 132 -2.92 -10.30 -7.69
N THR A 133 -3.52 -11.19 -8.50
CA THR A 133 -3.89 -10.91 -9.90
C THR A 133 -4.88 -11.93 -10.45
N VAL A 134 -5.35 -11.71 -11.67
CA VAL A 134 -6.06 -12.70 -12.49
C VAL A 134 -5.16 -13.01 -13.69
N PHE A 135 -4.81 -14.28 -13.89
CA PHE A 135 -4.13 -14.74 -15.09
C PHE A 135 -5.14 -15.34 -16.07
N ALA A 136 -4.93 -15.12 -17.36
CA ALA A 136 -5.70 -15.73 -18.43
C ALA A 136 -4.78 -16.38 -19.47
N THR A 137 -5.34 -17.29 -20.27
CA THR A 137 -4.69 -17.88 -21.44
C THR A 137 -5.66 -17.88 -22.63
N ARG A 138 -5.11 -17.94 -23.84
CA ARG A 138 -5.84 -18.18 -25.10
C ARG A 138 -5.50 -19.56 -25.69
N ARG A 139 -5.00 -20.47 -24.85
CA ARG A 139 -4.51 -21.79 -25.24
C ARG A 139 -4.94 -22.86 -24.24
N PHE A 140 -6.10 -22.69 -23.61
CA PHE A 140 -6.52 -23.60 -22.54
C PHE A 140 -6.73 -25.03 -23.04
N SER A 141 -7.26 -25.23 -24.25
CA SER A 141 -7.44 -26.59 -24.79
C SER A 141 -6.14 -27.30 -25.15
N ASP A 142 -5.01 -26.57 -25.21
CA ASP A 142 -3.68 -27.16 -25.43
C ASP A 142 -3.08 -27.81 -24.17
N VAL A 143 -3.62 -27.54 -22.97
CA VAL A 143 -3.11 -28.12 -21.71
C VAL A 143 -3.07 -29.65 -21.76
N GLY A 144 -4.12 -30.28 -22.29
CA GLY A 144 -4.19 -31.75 -22.45
C GLY A 144 -3.19 -32.32 -23.45
N LYS A 145 -2.66 -31.49 -24.37
CA LYS A 145 -1.63 -31.87 -25.34
C LYS A 145 -0.21 -31.84 -24.73
N LYS A 146 -0.08 -31.41 -23.46
CA LYS A 146 1.19 -31.30 -22.71
C LYS A 146 2.25 -30.42 -23.40
N VAL A 147 1.78 -29.47 -24.22
CA VAL A 147 2.60 -28.39 -24.78
C VAL A 147 2.56 -27.18 -23.86
N GLU A 148 3.54 -26.29 -23.99
CA GLU A 148 3.58 -25.09 -23.17
C GLU A 148 2.40 -24.15 -23.48
N THR A 149 1.72 -23.70 -22.43
CA THR A 149 0.64 -22.69 -22.52
C THR A 149 1.10 -21.37 -21.91
N ALA A 150 0.97 -20.29 -22.67
CA ALA A 150 1.29 -18.95 -22.20
C ALA A 150 0.11 -18.36 -21.43
N TRP A 151 0.39 -17.79 -20.26
CA TRP A 151 -0.57 -17.09 -19.41
C TRP A 151 -0.14 -15.64 -19.19
N PHE A 152 -1.10 -14.73 -19.19
CA PHE A 152 -0.86 -13.29 -19.05
C PHE A 152 -1.84 -12.67 -18.03
N PRO A 153 -1.46 -11.59 -17.33
CA PRO A 153 -2.33 -10.83 -16.46
C PRO A 153 -3.52 -10.25 -17.23
N TRP A 154 -4.73 -10.58 -16.80
CA TRP A 154 -5.97 -10.09 -17.41
C TRP A 154 -6.69 -9.15 -16.43
N ILE A 155 -6.06 -8.00 -16.19
CA ILE A 155 -6.41 -7.08 -15.08
C ILE A 155 -6.48 -5.60 -15.50
N ASN A 156 -6.48 -5.28 -16.79
CA ASN A 156 -6.59 -3.88 -17.22
C ASN A 156 -7.88 -3.24 -16.65
N GLY A 157 -7.73 -2.13 -15.94
CA GLY A 157 -8.82 -1.42 -15.23
C GLY A 157 -9.15 -1.97 -13.83
N ILE A 158 -8.49 -3.04 -13.36
CA ILE A 158 -8.66 -3.59 -12.02
C ILE A 158 -7.54 -3.07 -11.11
N GLU A 159 -7.93 -2.20 -10.17
CA GLU A 159 -7.09 -1.74 -9.07
C GLU A 159 -7.74 -2.15 -7.75
N GLN A 160 -7.07 -3.00 -6.96
CA GLN A 160 -7.64 -3.60 -5.74
C GLN A 160 -6.72 -3.52 -4.51
N THR A 161 -5.63 -2.74 -4.59
CA THR A 161 -4.67 -2.65 -3.51
C THR A 161 -5.21 -1.85 -2.32
N ALA A 162 -4.76 -2.19 -1.10
CA ALA A 162 -4.85 -1.30 0.06
C ALA A 162 -3.62 -0.38 0.09
N VAL A 163 -3.84 0.92 -0.05
CA VAL A 163 -2.77 1.93 -0.09
C VAL A 163 -2.50 2.44 1.32
N ILE A 164 -1.32 2.14 1.85
CA ILE A 164 -0.98 2.41 3.24
C ILE A 164 -0.45 3.84 3.40
N THR A 165 0.49 4.25 2.54
CA THR A 165 1.16 5.55 2.64
C THR A 165 1.49 6.08 1.24
N LEU A 166 1.48 7.40 1.09
CA LEU A 166 1.80 8.10 -0.15
C LEU A 166 2.75 9.25 0.15
N LEU A 167 3.67 9.48 -0.78
CA LEU A 167 4.65 10.56 -0.73
C LEU A 167 4.78 11.17 -2.13
N SER A 168 4.57 12.47 -2.25
CA SER A 168 4.86 13.22 -3.48
C SER A 168 6.06 14.14 -3.24
N PRO A 169 7.28 13.71 -3.63
CA PRO A 169 8.49 14.47 -3.37
C PRO A 169 8.56 15.73 -4.25
N ALA A 170 9.33 16.73 -3.79
CA ALA A 170 9.52 18.00 -4.50
C ALA A 170 10.38 17.88 -5.77
N ALA A 171 11.06 16.75 -5.98
CA ALA A 171 11.79 16.40 -7.21
C ALA A 171 11.75 14.87 -7.44
N GLY A 172 12.20 14.42 -8.61
CA GLY A 172 12.17 13.00 -8.99
C GLY A 172 10.78 12.55 -9.47
N ALA A 173 10.39 11.31 -9.16
CA ALA A 173 9.08 10.78 -9.53
C ALA A 173 7.93 11.58 -8.92
N HIS A 174 6.76 11.63 -9.57
CA HIS A 174 5.60 12.37 -9.07
C HIS A 174 4.98 11.76 -7.82
N LEU A 175 5.08 10.44 -7.67
CA LEU A 175 4.52 9.72 -6.55
C LEU A 175 5.39 8.53 -6.18
N VAL A 176 5.59 8.34 -4.88
CA VAL A 176 6.15 7.15 -4.27
C VAL A 176 5.09 6.60 -3.31
N SER A 177 4.78 5.32 -3.40
CA SER A 177 3.67 4.72 -2.65
C SER A 177 4.09 3.50 -1.85
N GLY A 178 3.40 3.28 -0.73
CA GLY A 178 3.47 2.08 0.08
C GLY A 178 2.12 1.39 0.14
N PHE A 179 2.12 0.08 -0.05
CA PHE A 179 0.93 -0.77 -0.11
C PHE A 179 0.99 -1.88 0.93
N GLY A 180 -0.17 -2.46 1.23
CA GLY A 180 -0.24 -3.80 1.81
C GLY A 180 0.07 -4.87 0.75
N ASP A 181 0.64 -5.98 1.20
CA ASP A 181 0.99 -7.19 0.44
C ASP A 181 2.06 -7.05 -0.68
N ILE A 182 2.07 -5.93 -1.41
CA ILE A 182 2.93 -5.69 -2.58
C ILE A 182 3.98 -4.60 -2.35
N GLY A 183 4.31 -4.32 -1.09
CA GLY A 183 5.42 -3.43 -0.73
C GLY A 183 5.18 -1.98 -1.11
N GLY A 184 5.70 -1.53 -2.25
CA GLY A 184 5.69 -0.12 -2.65
C GLY A 184 6.34 0.14 -4.00
N PHE A 185 6.11 1.32 -4.56
CA PHE A 185 6.44 1.66 -5.95
C PHE A 185 6.85 3.12 -6.13
N VAL A 186 7.66 3.37 -7.15
CA VAL A 186 7.92 4.70 -7.71
C VAL A 186 7.10 4.84 -8.99
N HIS A 187 6.35 5.93 -9.12
CA HIS A 187 5.44 6.18 -10.24
C HIS A 187 5.89 7.39 -11.06
N ASP A 188 6.51 7.12 -12.21
CA ASP A 188 6.94 8.14 -13.17
C ASP A 188 5.89 8.41 -14.27
N ASP A 189 5.15 7.38 -14.68
CA ASP A 189 4.10 7.42 -15.70
C ASP A 189 2.85 6.72 -15.17
N PHE A 190 1.78 7.47 -14.92
CA PHE A 190 0.53 6.94 -14.36
C PHE A 190 -0.28 6.09 -15.35
N SER A 191 0.13 6.00 -16.62
CA SER A 191 -0.56 5.18 -17.62
C SER A 191 -0.08 3.72 -17.67
N LYS A 192 0.96 3.37 -16.90
CA LYS A 192 1.61 2.06 -16.95
C LYS A 192 1.98 1.56 -15.54
N SER A 193 2.09 0.24 -15.40
CA SER A 193 2.70 -0.34 -14.21
C SER A 193 4.18 0.07 -14.13
N PRO A 194 4.72 0.39 -12.95
CA PRO A 194 6.14 0.75 -12.79
C PRO A 194 7.07 -0.35 -13.35
N PRO A 195 7.89 -0.06 -14.38
CA PRO A 195 8.69 -1.06 -15.08
C PRO A 195 9.77 -1.73 -14.20
N GLN A 196 10.24 -1.03 -13.18
CA GLN A 196 11.16 -1.53 -12.15
C GLN A 196 10.50 -2.54 -11.19
N GLY A 197 9.17 -2.62 -11.19
CA GLY A 197 8.38 -3.41 -10.27
C GLY A 197 8.33 -2.82 -8.86
N MET A 198 8.03 -3.66 -7.87
CA MET A 198 7.98 -3.24 -6.47
C MET A 198 9.37 -2.93 -5.89
N PHE A 199 9.42 -2.22 -4.77
CA PHE A 199 10.65 -2.01 -4.00
C PHE A 199 11.34 -3.33 -3.66
N ARG A 200 12.67 -3.32 -3.85
CA ARG A 200 13.56 -4.44 -3.51
C ARG A 200 14.66 -3.96 -2.57
N ASN A 201 15.39 -4.91 -1.99
CA ASN A 201 16.53 -4.66 -1.11
C ASN A 201 16.27 -3.66 0.03
N PRO A 202 15.40 -4.00 1.00
CA PRO A 202 14.64 -5.25 1.18
C PRO A 202 13.24 -5.23 0.53
N VAL A 203 12.68 -6.40 0.27
CA VAL A 203 11.28 -6.60 -0.16
C VAL A 203 10.38 -6.55 1.07
N PHE A 204 9.39 -5.67 1.03
CA PHE A 204 8.36 -5.58 2.07
C PHE A 204 7.08 -6.25 1.60
N GLY A 205 6.41 -6.95 2.53
CA GLY A 205 4.98 -7.23 2.37
C GLY A 205 4.20 -5.93 2.47
N ASN A 206 4.44 -5.15 3.53
CA ASN A 206 3.79 -3.85 3.73
C ASN A 206 4.83 -2.74 3.85
N THR A 207 4.66 -1.63 3.15
CA THR A 207 5.37 -0.38 3.45
C THR A 207 4.45 0.51 4.26
N ASN A 208 4.81 0.75 5.53
CA ASN A 208 3.97 1.41 6.51
C ASN A 208 4.21 2.93 6.54
N THR A 209 5.46 3.35 6.35
CA THR A 209 5.83 4.77 6.33
C THR A 209 6.76 5.07 5.16
N LEU A 210 6.59 6.26 4.60
CA LEU A 210 7.48 6.92 3.64
C LEU A 210 7.74 8.34 4.14
N TYR A 211 8.99 8.80 4.06
CA TYR A 211 9.37 10.16 4.47
C TYR A 211 10.57 10.61 3.65
N ASP A 212 10.48 11.76 2.97
CA ASP A 212 11.59 12.38 2.25
C ASP A 212 12.24 13.51 3.06
N ALA A 213 13.45 13.89 2.67
CA ALA A 213 14.14 15.06 3.18
C ALA A 213 13.73 16.32 2.40
N GLY A 214 13.19 17.34 3.08
CA GLY A 214 12.61 18.52 2.41
C GLY A 214 13.56 19.30 1.50
N MET A 215 14.85 19.38 1.84
CA MET A 215 15.90 20.02 1.01
C MET A 215 16.58 19.05 0.04
N GLN A 216 16.41 17.73 0.24
CA GLN A 216 17.02 16.68 -0.57
C GLN A 216 15.96 15.61 -0.88
N PRO A 217 14.92 15.93 -1.68
CA PRO A 217 13.73 15.08 -1.84
C PRO A 217 13.99 13.70 -2.44
N ASN A 218 15.18 13.46 -3.02
CA ASN A 218 15.61 12.13 -3.46
C ASN A 218 16.08 11.23 -2.31
N VAL A 219 16.39 11.80 -1.14
CA VAL A 219 16.68 11.04 0.09
C VAL A 219 15.35 10.68 0.73
N ILE A 220 14.95 9.41 0.57
CA ILE A 220 13.68 8.88 1.08
C ILE A 220 13.98 7.74 2.05
N VAL A 221 13.33 7.75 3.20
CA VAL A 221 13.33 6.63 4.14
C VAL A 221 11.99 5.92 4.13
N ARG A 222 12.01 4.61 4.35
CA ARG A 222 10.81 3.79 4.50
C ARG A 222 10.93 2.82 5.65
N SER A 223 9.79 2.48 6.25
CA SER A 223 9.67 1.37 7.19
C SER A 223 8.45 0.50 6.88
N GLY A 224 8.49 -0.75 7.32
CA GLY A 224 7.40 -1.67 7.02
C GLY A 224 7.64 -3.10 7.50
N ARG A 225 6.72 -3.98 7.10
CA ARG A 225 6.82 -5.42 7.36
C ARG A 225 7.68 -6.07 6.29
N ALA A 226 8.93 -6.33 6.62
CA ALA A 226 9.85 -7.04 5.74
C ALA A 226 9.58 -8.55 5.67
N GLY A 227 10.05 -9.19 4.61
CA GLY A 227 10.13 -10.65 4.54
C GLY A 227 11.01 -11.24 5.66
N SER A 228 10.86 -12.54 5.94
CA SER A 228 11.64 -13.21 6.98
C SER A 228 13.15 -12.99 6.77
N GLY A 229 13.85 -12.57 7.83
CA GLY A 229 15.30 -12.31 7.80
C GLY A 229 15.73 -10.99 7.13
N GLN A 230 14.78 -10.16 6.66
CA GLN A 230 15.10 -8.87 6.04
C GLN A 230 14.90 -7.70 7.02
N ALA A 231 15.67 -6.64 6.83
CA ALA A 231 15.59 -5.42 7.64
C ALA A 231 14.24 -4.72 7.44
N PRO A 232 13.54 -4.24 8.50
CA PRO A 232 12.24 -3.56 8.38
C PRO A 232 12.36 -2.08 7.99
N LEU A 233 13.58 -1.58 7.80
CA LEU A 233 13.90 -0.20 7.46
C LEU A 233 14.77 -0.14 6.21
N ALA A 234 14.60 0.91 5.41
CA ALA A 234 15.48 1.17 4.28
C ALA A 234 15.53 2.67 3.94
N TYR A 235 16.59 3.08 3.25
CA TYR A 235 16.68 4.40 2.63
C TYR A 235 17.02 4.30 1.15
N SER A 236 16.70 5.35 0.42
CA SER A 236 17.06 5.61 -0.96
C SER A 236 17.70 6.99 -1.04
N GLU A 237 18.63 7.17 -1.97
CA GLU A 237 19.23 8.48 -2.31
C GLU A 237 18.93 8.89 -3.75
N ASP A 238 18.09 8.13 -4.46
CA ASP A 238 17.73 8.30 -5.87
C ASP A 238 16.21 8.37 -6.11
N GLY A 239 15.46 8.84 -5.11
CA GLY A 239 14.01 9.06 -5.22
C GLY A 239 13.19 7.78 -5.13
N GLY A 240 13.71 6.74 -4.49
CA GLY A 240 13.04 5.45 -4.27
C GLY A 240 13.31 4.39 -5.35
N ASN A 241 14.18 4.69 -6.32
CA ASN A 241 14.50 3.77 -7.43
C ASN A 241 15.37 2.60 -6.97
N SER A 242 16.30 2.85 -6.06
CA SER A 242 17.08 1.83 -5.36
C SER A 242 17.05 2.04 -3.85
N TRP A 243 17.17 0.95 -3.09
CA TRP A 243 17.07 0.96 -1.64
C TRP A 243 18.26 0.26 -0.99
N GLN A 244 18.62 0.74 0.19
CA GLN A 244 19.62 0.17 1.07
C GLN A 244 18.98 -0.20 2.41
N PRO A 245 19.11 -1.46 2.89
CA PRO A 245 18.57 -1.87 4.17
C PRO A 245 19.25 -1.14 5.33
N ILE A 246 18.47 -0.81 6.37
CA ILE A 246 18.96 -0.23 7.61
C ILE A 246 18.71 -1.23 8.74
N THR A 247 19.77 -1.62 9.45
CA THR A 247 19.64 -2.47 10.64
C THR A 247 19.03 -1.67 11.79
N LEU A 248 18.10 -2.29 12.50
CA LEU A 248 17.52 -1.71 13.70
C LEU A 248 18.58 -1.49 14.80
N PRO A 249 18.41 -0.50 15.68
CA PRO A 249 19.23 -0.40 16.88
C PRO A 249 19.20 -1.69 17.70
N THR A 250 20.29 -2.00 18.40
CA THR A 250 20.38 -3.19 19.26
C THR A 250 19.22 -3.23 20.27
N GLY A 251 18.53 -4.37 20.32
CA GLY A 251 17.38 -4.58 21.22
C GLY A 251 16.04 -4.04 20.70
N ALA A 252 16.03 -3.29 19.59
CA ALA A 252 14.78 -2.89 18.95
C ALA A 252 14.17 -4.02 18.13
N THR A 253 12.84 -4.07 18.10
CA THR A 253 12.06 -5.07 17.36
C THR A 253 10.84 -4.42 16.69
N GLY A 254 10.16 -5.18 15.84
CA GLY A 254 8.97 -4.72 15.12
C GLY A 254 9.29 -3.82 13.93
N ASN A 255 8.33 -2.99 13.56
CA ASN A 255 8.38 -2.14 12.36
C ASN A 255 8.25 -0.66 12.76
N PRO A 256 9.23 -0.08 13.47
CA PRO A 256 9.16 1.30 13.92
C PRO A 256 9.13 2.27 12.73
N ALA A 257 8.52 3.43 12.90
CA ALA A 257 8.57 4.50 11.90
C ALA A 257 9.98 5.08 11.80
N LEU A 258 10.32 5.55 10.60
CA LEU A 258 11.61 6.18 10.30
C LEU A 258 11.34 7.50 9.58
N ILE A 259 11.93 8.59 10.07
CA ILE A 259 11.89 9.92 9.45
C ILE A 259 13.31 10.43 9.18
N THR A 260 13.44 11.49 8.40
CA THR A 260 14.75 12.12 8.13
C THR A 260 14.70 13.65 8.29
N SER A 261 15.84 14.26 8.66
CA SER A 261 16.03 15.72 8.68
C SER A 261 15.83 16.34 7.31
N ALA A 262 15.62 17.66 7.28
CA ALA A 262 15.46 18.43 6.04
C ALA A 262 16.56 18.17 5.00
N ASP A 263 17.82 18.01 5.44
CA ASP A 263 18.98 17.79 4.55
C ASP A 263 19.28 16.31 4.27
N GLY A 264 18.49 15.39 4.81
CA GLY A 264 18.65 13.95 4.59
C GLY A 264 19.81 13.30 5.35
N LYS A 265 20.45 13.99 6.29
CA LYS A 265 21.64 13.48 6.99
C LYS A 265 21.33 12.72 8.27
N THR A 266 20.34 13.15 9.02
CA THR A 266 19.91 12.48 10.24
C THR A 266 18.67 11.64 9.97
N PHE A 267 18.68 10.36 10.36
CA PHE A 267 17.49 9.53 10.41
C PHE A 267 17.09 9.28 11.86
N MET A 268 15.80 9.38 12.17
CA MET A 268 15.26 9.12 13.50
C MET A 268 14.29 7.94 13.44
N VAL A 269 14.60 6.89 14.20
CA VAL A 269 13.75 5.70 14.33
C VAL A 269 12.95 5.76 15.63
N MET A 270 11.64 5.52 15.52
CA MET A 270 10.69 5.60 16.64
C MET A 270 10.57 4.26 17.38
N THR A 271 11.67 3.78 17.95
CA THR A 271 11.69 2.65 18.88
C THR A 271 11.13 3.05 20.25
N ALA A 272 11.09 2.13 21.24
CA ALA A 272 10.58 2.43 22.58
C ALA A 272 11.25 3.68 23.21
N VAL A 273 12.57 3.77 23.06
CA VAL A 273 13.33 5.02 23.15
C VAL A 273 13.74 5.40 21.74
N ALA A 274 13.32 6.55 21.23
CA ALA A 274 13.70 6.96 19.88
C ALA A 274 15.22 7.08 19.76
N GLN A 275 15.77 6.75 18.59
CA GLN A 275 17.20 6.86 18.34
C GLN A 275 17.46 7.55 17.01
N ILE A 276 18.58 8.25 16.92
CA ILE A 276 19.05 8.89 15.69
C ILE A 276 20.31 8.22 15.17
N THR A 277 20.50 8.31 13.86
CA THR A 277 21.74 7.93 13.17
C THR A 277 22.11 9.04 12.19
N THR A 278 23.41 9.28 12.04
CA THR A 278 24.00 10.18 11.05
C THR A 278 24.90 9.45 10.05
N ASP A 279 24.96 8.11 10.14
CA ASP A 279 25.81 7.23 9.34
C ASP A 279 25.01 6.16 8.59
N ARG A 280 23.74 6.46 8.31
CA ARG A 280 22.78 5.60 7.60
C ARG A 280 22.45 4.29 8.34
N GLY A 281 22.40 4.35 9.67
CA GLY A 281 21.98 3.24 10.53
C GLY A 281 23.08 2.26 10.89
N LYS A 282 24.36 2.62 10.73
CA LYS A 282 25.48 1.81 11.21
C LYS A 282 25.62 1.94 12.73
N THR A 283 25.45 3.16 13.24
CA THR A 283 25.39 3.45 14.68
C THR A 283 24.13 4.24 15.01
N TRP A 284 23.66 4.07 16.25
CA TRP A 284 22.45 4.68 16.76
C TRP A 284 22.70 5.33 18.11
N THR A 285 22.17 6.53 18.30
CA THR A 285 22.27 7.30 19.55
C THR A 285 20.88 7.55 20.10
N PRO A 286 20.60 7.24 21.37
CA PRO A 286 19.32 7.56 22.01
C PRO A 286 19.02 9.05 21.99
N VAL A 287 17.76 9.40 21.71
CA VAL A 287 17.24 10.76 21.79
C VAL A 287 16.90 11.08 23.24
N ALA A 288 17.35 12.23 23.75
CA ALA A 288 17.05 12.69 25.10
C ALA A 288 15.83 13.62 25.13
N GLY A 289 15.01 13.52 26.17
CA GLY A 289 13.89 14.45 26.42
C GLY A 289 12.66 14.28 25.51
N LEU A 290 12.68 13.35 24.57
CA LEU A 290 11.50 13.02 23.76
C LEU A 290 10.51 12.16 24.57
N PRO A 291 9.22 12.54 24.66
CA PRO A 291 8.21 11.76 25.35
C PRO A 291 8.01 10.36 24.75
N GLU A 292 7.64 9.39 25.59
CA GLU A 292 7.26 8.05 25.13
C GLU A 292 6.08 8.11 24.16
N ALA A 293 6.11 7.23 23.15
CA ALA A 293 5.07 7.13 22.11
C ALA A 293 4.82 8.42 21.30
N ALA A 294 5.69 9.42 21.42
CA ALA A 294 5.67 10.59 20.56
C ALA A 294 5.80 10.22 19.07
N ARG A 295 5.35 11.14 18.22
CA ARG A 295 5.43 11.02 16.76
C ARG A 295 6.13 12.26 16.21
N PRO A 296 7.47 12.33 16.31
CA PRO A 296 8.20 13.47 15.81
C PRO A 296 8.05 13.63 14.30
N ILE A 297 8.18 14.87 13.85
CA ILE A 297 8.37 15.25 12.45
C ILE A 297 9.62 16.13 12.35
N ALA A 298 10.28 16.13 11.20
CA ALA A 298 11.31 17.10 10.89
C ALA A 298 10.69 18.39 10.34
N ASP A 299 11.33 19.52 10.62
CA ASP A 299 11.17 20.71 9.80
C ASP A 299 11.63 20.40 8.37
N ARG A 300 11.00 21.01 7.37
CA ARG A 300 11.28 20.72 5.96
C ARG A 300 12.38 21.62 5.38
N ILE A 301 12.74 22.69 6.09
CA ILE A 301 13.74 23.69 5.68
C ILE A 301 14.97 23.66 6.59
N ASN A 302 14.78 23.56 7.91
CA ASN A 302 15.88 23.60 8.87
C ASN A 302 16.25 22.20 9.37
N PRO A 303 17.39 21.61 8.96
CA PRO A 303 17.75 20.24 9.34
C PRO A 303 18.01 20.04 10.83
N ALA A 304 18.20 21.13 11.60
CA ALA A 304 18.37 21.06 13.04
C ALA A 304 17.05 20.96 13.80
N LYS A 305 15.91 21.25 13.16
CA LYS A 305 14.62 21.36 13.84
C LYS A 305 13.74 20.12 13.68
N PHE A 306 13.22 19.64 14.79
CA PHE A 306 12.20 18.59 14.86
C PHE A 306 11.14 19.01 15.88
N TYR A 307 9.91 18.50 15.70
CA TYR A 307 8.77 18.81 16.56
C TYR A 307 8.05 17.53 16.92
N ALA A 308 7.54 17.43 18.15
CA ALA A 308 6.83 16.25 18.63
C ALA A 308 5.73 16.63 19.62
N LEU A 309 4.62 15.90 19.58
CA LEU A 309 3.54 16.04 20.56
C LEU A 309 3.72 15.03 21.70
N ASP A 310 3.61 15.53 22.93
CA ASP A 310 3.28 14.71 24.09
C ASP A 310 1.76 14.62 24.20
N PHE A 311 1.20 13.57 23.62
CA PHE A 311 -0.24 13.35 23.59
C PHE A 311 -0.85 13.20 24.98
N LYS A 312 -0.09 12.66 25.94
CA LYS A 312 -0.57 12.40 27.30
C LYS A 312 -0.65 13.68 28.11
N ASN A 313 0.35 14.54 28.02
CA ASN A 313 0.46 15.76 28.84
C ASN A 313 0.02 17.03 28.10
N ASN A 314 -0.43 16.91 26.86
CA ASN A 314 -0.92 18.03 26.03
C ASN A 314 0.14 19.11 25.79
N LYS A 315 1.36 18.69 25.45
CA LYS A 315 2.51 19.57 25.24
C LYS A 315 3.12 19.38 23.84
N LEU A 316 3.77 20.43 23.35
CA LEU A 316 4.67 20.35 22.20
C LEU A 316 6.11 20.34 22.71
N PHE A 317 6.93 19.51 22.09
CA PHE A 317 8.38 19.47 22.27
C PHE A 317 9.06 19.82 20.96
N ALA A 318 10.20 20.49 21.04
CA ALA A 318 11.03 20.80 19.90
C ALA A 318 12.50 20.42 20.15
N SER A 319 13.17 20.04 19.07
CA SER A 319 14.62 19.92 18.99
C SER A 319 15.15 21.06 18.12
N THR A 320 16.35 21.53 18.43
CA THR A 320 17.11 22.52 17.62
C THR A 320 18.55 22.07 17.37
N ASP A 321 18.86 20.80 17.63
CA ASP A 321 20.19 20.19 17.55
C ASP A 321 20.21 18.95 16.65
N GLY A 322 19.31 18.89 15.68
CA GLY A 322 19.23 17.79 14.72
C GLY A 322 18.51 16.56 15.26
N GLY A 323 17.65 16.72 16.27
CA GLY A 323 16.86 15.63 16.86
C GLY A 323 17.57 14.88 17.98
N ALA A 324 18.72 15.35 18.46
CA ALA A 324 19.46 14.69 19.53
C ALA A 324 18.81 14.93 20.90
N THR A 325 18.33 16.14 21.15
CA THR A 325 17.60 16.49 22.37
C THR A 325 16.28 17.21 22.06
N PHE A 326 15.26 16.95 22.88
CA PHE A 326 13.97 17.63 22.84
C PHE A 326 13.69 18.31 24.18
N ALA A 327 13.10 19.50 24.11
CA ALA A 327 12.63 20.24 25.28
C ALA A 327 11.18 20.70 25.05
N GLU A 328 10.43 20.89 26.13
CA GLU A 328 9.08 21.44 26.07
C GLU A 328 9.11 22.86 25.48
N THR A 329 8.26 23.09 24.49
CA THR A 329 8.03 24.42 23.91
C THR A 329 6.97 25.14 24.73
N ALA A 330 7.25 26.38 25.14
CA ALA A 330 6.27 27.27 25.75
C ALA A 330 5.16 27.60 24.73
N THR A 331 4.14 26.75 24.70
CA THR A 331 3.10 26.73 23.67
C THR A 331 1.78 27.25 24.18
N THR A 332 1.13 28.11 23.41
CA THR A 332 -0.25 28.56 23.64
C THR A 332 -1.14 28.22 22.44
N GLY A 333 -2.44 28.05 22.67
CA GLY A 333 -3.41 27.81 21.60
C GLY A 333 -3.49 26.36 21.07
N LEU A 334 -2.75 25.41 21.65
CA LEU A 334 -2.97 23.99 21.39
C LEU A 334 -4.40 23.58 21.76
N PRO A 335 -5.01 22.62 21.03
CA PRO A 335 -6.30 22.06 21.41
C PRO A 335 -6.28 21.48 22.82
N THR A 336 -7.43 21.53 23.48
CA THR A 336 -7.62 20.84 24.76
C THR A 336 -7.73 19.34 24.52
N ASN A 337 -6.88 18.58 25.22
CA ASN A 337 -6.82 17.12 25.18
C ASN A 337 -6.49 16.51 23.80
N ILE A 338 -5.21 16.55 23.44
CA ILE A 338 -4.69 15.86 22.24
C ILE A 338 -4.47 14.35 22.41
N SER A 339 -4.79 13.74 23.57
CA SER A 339 -4.60 12.30 23.76
C SER A 339 -5.40 11.45 22.77
N GLU A 340 -6.55 11.96 22.34
CA GLU A 340 -7.40 11.29 21.35
C GLU A 340 -6.85 11.35 19.91
N ASP A 341 -5.87 12.22 19.66
CA ASP A 341 -5.18 12.39 18.37
C ASP A 341 -3.94 11.48 18.26
N GLN A 342 -3.59 10.74 19.32
CA GLN A 342 -2.43 9.86 19.35
C GLN A 342 -2.54 8.71 18.31
N PRO A 343 -1.54 8.56 17.41
CA PRO A 343 -1.48 7.40 16.53
C PRO A 343 -1.29 6.09 17.29
N THR A 344 -2.23 5.15 17.16
CA THR A 344 -2.29 3.91 17.97
C THR A 344 -1.65 2.68 17.32
N TRP A 345 -1.21 2.79 16.06
CA TRP A 345 -0.63 1.67 15.30
C TRP A 345 0.33 2.18 14.21
N SER A 346 1.07 1.30 13.55
CA SER A 346 2.22 1.64 12.70
C SER A 346 1.88 2.28 11.35
N GLU A 347 0.61 2.25 10.93
CA GLU A 347 0.17 2.83 9.65
C GLU A 347 -0.79 4.01 9.85
N ALA A 348 -0.97 4.46 11.09
CA ALA A 348 -1.76 5.64 11.41
C ALA A 348 -1.07 6.92 10.92
N ALA A 349 -1.84 7.87 10.37
CA ALA A 349 -1.33 9.15 9.93
C ALA A 349 -0.77 9.99 11.10
N TRP A 350 0.22 10.82 10.80
CA TRP A 350 0.77 11.78 11.75
C TRP A 350 -0.19 12.96 11.86
N PRO A 351 -0.56 13.41 13.07
CA PRO A 351 -1.45 14.56 13.23
C PRO A 351 -0.73 15.90 13.08
N LEU A 352 0.59 15.95 13.31
CA LEU A 352 1.41 17.15 13.15
C LEU A 352 2.13 17.09 11.80
N HIS A 353 2.11 18.19 11.07
CA HIS A 353 2.78 18.33 9.78
C HIS A 353 3.57 19.64 9.71
N ALA A 354 4.69 19.63 8.99
CA ALA A 354 5.45 20.83 8.63
C ALA A 354 5.32 21.08 7.12
N THR A 355 5.23 22.34 6.71
CA THR A 355 5.12 22.71 5.30
C THR A 355 6.50 22.81 4.63
N ASN A 356 6.53 22.69 3.30
CA ASN A 356 7.78 22.65 2.52
C ASN A 356 8.30 24.04 2.11
N ASP A 357 7.57 25.12 2.40
CA ASP A 357 7.89 26.48 1.95
C ASP A 357 8.41 27.39 3.08
N LYS A 358 8.15 27.03 4.35
CA LYS A 358 8.48 27.89 5.49
C LYS A 358 8.94 27.10 6.72
N GLU A 359 10.08 27.50 7.26
CA GLU A 359 10.58 26.97 8.55
C GLU A 359 9.60 27.27 9.68
N GLY A 360 9.33 26.26 10.51
CA GLY A 360 8.46 26.38 11.70
C GLY A 360 6.98 26.60 11.40
N ASP A 361 6.56 26.42 10.14
CA ASP A 361 5.17 26.48 9.75
C ASP A 361 4.52 25.08 9.91
N LEU A 362 3.62 24.97 10.88
CA LEU A 362 3.10 23.70 11.39
C LEU A 362 1.57 23.65 11.33
N TYR A 363 1.03 22.55 10.84
CA TYR A 363 -0.39 22.23 10.93
C TYR A 363 -0.62 21.04 11.85
N LEU A 364 -1.59 21.14 12.75
CA LEU A 364 -2.06 20.06 13.61
C LEU A 364 -3.50 19.69 13.23
N VAL A 365 -3.66 18.48 12.68
CA VAL A 365 -4.94 17.82 12.47
C VAL A 365 -5.38 17.18 13.78
N SER A 366 -6.40 17.77 14.42
CA SER A 366 -6.97 17.27 15.66
C SER A 366 -8.45 16.97 15.50
N LYS A 367 -8.98 16.05 16.32
CA LYS A 367 -10.43 15.87 16.51
C LYS A 367 -11.14 17.15 16.97
N ARG A 368 -10.40 18.13 17.48
CA ARG A 368 -10.91 19.46 17.88
C ARG A 368 -10.86 20.51 16.77
N GLY A 369 -10.32 20.18 15.60
CA GLY A 369 -10.21 21.06 14.42
C GLY A 369 -8.81 21.06 13.81
N LEU A 370 -8.64 21.86 12.76
CA LEU A 370 -7.33 22.15 12.19
C LEU A 370 -6.71 23.35 12.91
N PHE A 371 -5.46 23.22 13.34
CA PHE A 371 -4.69 24.28 13.99
C PHE A 371 -3.44 24.59 13.17
N HIS A 372 -3.06 25.86 13.13
CA HIS A 372 -1.90 26.34 12.37
C HIS A 372 -1.01 27.20 13.25
N SER A 373 0.30 26.99 13.13
CA SER A 373 1.35 27.78 13.78
C SER A 373 2.35 28.21 12.71
N THR A 374 2.84 29.45 12.83
CA THR A 374 3.83 30.02 11.91
C THR A 374 5.16 30.34 12.59
N ASP A 375 5.32 29.94 13.86
CA ASP A 375 6.41 30.35 14.76
C ASP A 375 7.12 29.16 15.44
N GLY A 376 7.06 27.97 14.82
CA GLY A 376 7.64 26.74 15.34
C GLY A 376 6.83 26.13 16.49
N GLY A 377 5.52 26.38 16.50
CA GLY A 377 4.60 25.82 17.49
C GLY A 377 4.58 26.54 18.83
N LYS A 378 5.04 27.79 18.93
CA LYS A 378 4.88 28.60 20.16
C LYS A 378 3.44 29.11 20.30
N THR A 379 2.81 29.44 19.18
CA THR A 379 1.39 29.82 19.14
C THR A 379 0.67 29.03 18.05
N PHE A 380 -0.49 28.46 18.40
CA PHE A 380 -1.42 27.83 17.46
C PHE A 380 -2.72 28.62 17.39
N SER A 381 -3.23 28.80 16.17
CA SER A 381 -4.56 29.34 15.91
C SER A 381 -5.44 28.26 15.30
N LYS A 382 -6.66 28.11 15.82
CA LYS A 382 -7.65 27.19 15.24
C LYS A 382 -8.27 27.79 13.99
N SER A 383 -8.37 27.03 12.90
CA SER A 383 -9.16 27.41 11.74
C SER A 383 -10.65 27.50 12.09
N ALA A 384 -11.32 28.53 11.57
CA ALA A 384 -12.76 28.74 11.72
C ALA A 384 -13.60 27.93 10.70
N ALA A 385 -12.96 27.21 9.78
CA ALA A 385 -13.65 26.45 8.76
C ALA A 385 -14.51 25.31 9.35
N ASP A 386 -15.72 25.14 8.80
CA ASP A 386 -16.61 24.01 9.11
C ASP A 386 -16.20 22.76 8.31
N LEU A 387 -14.94 22.33 8.47
CA LEU A 387 -14.43 21.08 7.92
C LEU A 387 -13.67 20.35 9.02
N ARG A 388 -14.11 19.13 9.33
CA ARG A 388 -13.33 18.20 10.14
C ARG A 388 -12.30 17.51 9.25
N VAL A 389 -11.05 17.98 9.32
CA VAL A 389 -9.92 17.36 8.63
C VAL A 389 -9.57 16.03 9.31
N GLU A 390 -9.39 14.98 8.52
CA GLU A 390 -9.00 13.63 8.97
C GLU A 390 -7.61 13.23 8.45
N GLY A 391 -7.18 13.79 7.32
CA GLY A 391 -5.83 13.68 6.79
C GLY A 391 -5.50 14.92 5.97
N LEU A 392 -4.24 15.34 5.98
CA LEU A 392 -3.78 16.60 5.38
C LEU A 392 -2.53 16.37 4.52
N SER A 393 -2.44 17.07 3.40
CA SER A 393 -1.25 17.17 2.57
C SER A 393 -1.14 18.55 1.94
N PHE A 394 0.04 18.89 1.42
CA PHE A 394 0.35 20.20 0.85
C PHE A 394 0.79 20.04 -0.60
N GLY A 395 0.10 20.72 -1.51
CA GLY A 395 0.44 20.74 -2.92
C GLY A 395 1.13 22.03 -3.33
N LYS A 396 1.33 22.22 -4.63
CA LYS A 396 1.83 23.48 -5.17
C LYS A 396 0.93 24.65 -4.76
N ALA A 397 1.56 25.78 -4.44
CA ALA A 397 0.85 27.00 -4.11
C ALA A 397 -0.06 27.47 -5.27
N PRO A 398 -1.24 28.05 -4.97
CA PRO A 398 -2.08 28.73 -5.96
C PRO A 398 -1.33 29.86 -6.67
N GLN A 399 -1.76 30.22 -7.88
CA GLN A 399 -1.16 31.32 -8.61
C GLN A 399 -1.21 32.62 -7.79
N GLY A 400 -0.06 33.30 -7.67
CA GLY A 400 0.07 34.55 -6.91
C GLY A 400 0.20 34.38 -5.40
N LYS A 401 0.22 33.13 -4.89
CA LYS A 401 0.45 32.83 -3.47
C LYS A 401 1.78 32.09 -3.28
N SER A 402 2.38 32.25 -2.11
CA SER A 402 3.58 31.51 -1.71
C SER A 402 3.25 30.29 -0.86
N HIS A 403 2.18 30.35 -0.07
CA HIS A 403 1.75 29.25 0.79
C HIS A 403 1.15 28.11 -0.04
N PRO A 404 1.58 26.85 0.15
CA PRO A 404 0.98 25.66 -0.42
C PRO A 404 -0.55 25.62 -0.37
N ALA A 405 -1.15 25.07 -1.43
CA ALA A 405 -2.55 24.66 -1.34
C ALA A 405 -2.66 23.48 -0.36
N LEU A 406 -3.65 23.53 0.54
CA LEU A 406 -3.94 22.44 1.47
C LEU A 406 -4.91 21.47 0.80
N PHE A 407 -4.65 20.19 0.94
CA PHE A 407 -5.54 19.12 0.50
C PHE A 407 -5.89 18.24 1.68
N ALA A 408 -7.17 17.90 1.81
CA ALA A 408 -7.67 17.15 2.94
C ALA A 408 -8.55 15.98 2.52
N ILE A 409 -8.40 14.85 3.23
CA ILE A 409 -9.53 13.96 3.47
C ILE A 409 -10.26 14.55 4.67
N GLY A 410 -11.55 14.84 4.52
CA GLY A 410 -12.29 15.52 5.58
C GLY A 410 -13.79 15.34 5.47
N ARG A 411 -14.47 15.75 6.53
CA ARG A 411 -15.92 15.66 6.67
C ARG A 411 -16.53 17.02 6.96
N GLN A 412 -17.49 17.42 6.13
CA GLN A 412 -18.35 18.57 6.35
C GLN A 412 -19.80 18.05 6.39
N ASN A 413 -20.51 18.33 7.47
CA ASN A 413 -21.77 17.65 7.80
C ASN A 413 -21.61 16.11 7.72
N ASP A 414 -22.50 15.41 7.03
CA ASP A 414 -22.40 13.96 6.83
C ASP A 414 -21.51 13.55 5.64
N THR A 415 -21.01 14.52 4.86
CA THR A 415 -20.25 14.25 3.63
C THR A 415 -18.76 14.11 3.94
N ARG A 416 -18.25 12.88 3.84
CA ARG A 416 -16.80 12.62 3.80
C ARG A 416 -16.31 12.68 2.36
N ALA A 417 -15.35 13.55 2.09
CA ALA A 417 -14.91 13.85 0.74
C ALA A 417 -13.42 14.26 0.72
N ILE A 418 -12.94 14.53 -0.50
CA ILE A 418 -11.62 15.12 -0.74
C ILE A 418 -11.82 16.62 -0.93
N TRP A 419 -10.99 17.42 -0.27
CA TRP A 419 -11.13 18.88 -0.22
C TRP A 419 -9.82 19.57 -0.56
N ARG A 420 -9.91 20.77 -1.13
CA ARG A 420 -8.78 21.69 -1.31
C ARG A 420 -9.08 23.04 -0.66
N SER A 421 -8.08 23.64 -0.02
CA SER A 421 -8.08 25.04 0.39
C SER A 421 -6.91 25.75 -0.27
N ASP A 422 -7.20 26.89 -0.89
CA ASP A 422 -6.22 27.76 -1.52
C ASP A 422 -5.88 28.96 -0.62
N ASP A 423 -6.37 29.00 0.62
CA ASP A 423 -6.34 30.13 1.56
C ASP A 423 -6.06 29.67 3.01
N GLU A 424 -5.07 28.78 3.15
CA GLU A 424 -4.51 28.35 4.43
C GLU A 424 -5.52 27.65 5.36
N GLY A 425 -6.54 27.02 4.77
CA GLY A 425 -7.57 26.28 5.47
C GLY A 425 -8.77 27.11 5.92
N THR A 426 -8.94 28.32 5.38
CA THR A 426 -10.07 29.22 5.69
C THR A 426 -11.35 28.79 4.96
N THR A 427 -11.25 28.49 3.66
CA THR A 427 -12.34 27.97 2.85
C THR A 427 -11.93 26.67 2.15
N TRP A 428 -12.92 25.80 1.89
CA TRP A 428 -12.67 24.47 1.32
C TRP A 428 -13.59 24.17 0.16
N ILE A 429 -13.01 23.62 -0.90
CA ILE A 429 -13.69 23.22 -2.13
C ILE A 429 -13.68 21.69 -2.19
N ARG A 430 -14.86 21.08 -2.33
CA ARG A 430 -14.99 19.63 -2.54
C ARG A 430 -14.48 19.27 -3.93
N LEU A 431 -13.57 18.30 -4.02
CA LEU A 431 -12.92 17.90 -5.27
C LEU A 431 -13.60 16.71 -5.96
N ASN A 432 -14.28 15.85 -5.21
CA ASN A 432 -14.96 14.68 -5.76
C ASN A 432 -16.49 14.87 -5.81
N ASP A 433 -17.17 14.08 -6.64
CA ASP A 433 -18.62 14.15 -6.86
C ASP A 433 -19.32 12.82 -6.56
N GLU A 434 -20.65 12.77 -6.75
CA GLU A 434 -21.50 11.61 -6.45
C GLU A 434 -21.19 10.36 -7.31
N ARG A 435 -20.50 10.51 -8.44
CA ARG A 435 -20.03 9.38 -9.27
C ARG A 435 -18.60 8.95 -8.93
N HIS A 436 -17.85 9.79 -8.23
CA HIS A 436 -16.46 9.59 -7.86
C HIS A 436 -16.31 9.49 -6.33
N GLN A 437 -16.85 8.41 -5.76
CA GLN A 437 -16.90 8.19 -4.30
C GLN A 437 -15.96 7.08 -3.82
N TRP A 438 -15.76 6.04 -4.63
CA TRP A 438 -14.89 4.88 -4.33
C TRP A 438 -15.17 4.27 -2.94
N GLY A 439 -16.45 4.16 -2.59
CA GLY A 439 -16.91 3.68 -1.27
C GLY A 439 -16.60 4.62 -0.11
N THR A 440 -16.07 5.82 -0.36
CA THR A 440 -15.54 6.80 0.61
C THR A 440 -14.47 6.22 1.54
N ARG A 441 -13.83 5.11 1.12
CA ARG A 441 -12.76 4.41 1.86
C ARG A 441 -11.39 5.01 1.55
N PHE A 442 -11.27 6.33 1.74
CA PHE A 442 -9.99 7.05 1.65
C PHE A 442 -9.15 6.80 2.88
N ARG A 443 -7.88 6.48 2.67
CA ARG A 443 -6.95 6.05 3.70
C ARG A 443 -5.79 7.02 3.91
N CYS A 444 -5.15 7.46 2.83
CA CYS A 444 -4.04 8.41 2.88
C CYS A 444 -4.12 9.38 1.69
N ILE A 445 -3.45 10.52 1.83
CA ILE A 445 -3.46 11.61 0.86
C ILE A 445 -2.06 12.16 0.67
N ALA A 446 -1.68 12.42 -0.58
CA ALA A 446 -0.50 13.19 -0.94
C ALA A 446 -0.91 14.22 -2.00
N ALA A 447 -0.48 15.46 -1.88
CA ALA A 447 -0.68 16.48 -2.91
C ALA A 447 0.65 16.76 -3.63
N ASP A 448 0.58 17.10 -4.91
CA ASP A 448 1.79 17.28 -5.72
C ASP A 448 2.36 18.69 -5.49
N PRO A 449 3.59 18.84 -4.96
CA PRO A 449 4.21 20.14 -4.73
C PRO A 449 4.64 20.85 -6.03
N ARG A 450 4.62 20.17 -7.18
CA ARG A 450 5.08 20.67 -8.49
C ARG A 450 3.94 20.98 -9.44
N VAL A 451 2.77 20.37 -9.27
CA VAL A 451 1.58 20.54 -10.12
C VAL A 451 0.40 21.07 -9.32
N PHE A 452 -0.05 22.29 -9.63
CA PHE A 452 -1.16 22.91 -8.90
C PHE A 452 -2.46 22.12 -9.08
N GLY A 453 -3.19 21.93 -7.98
CA GLY A 453 -4.46 21.22 -7.98
C GLY A 453 -4.36 19.69 -8.01
N ARG A 454 -3.17 19.11 -8.25
CA ARG A 454 -3.01 17.65 -8.32
C ARG A 454 -2.96 17.02 -6.93
N VAL A 455 -3.77 15.98 -6.75
CA VAL A 455 -3.85 15.21 -5.50
C VAL A 455 -3.91 13.72 -5.78
N TYR A 456 -3.27 12.93 -4.91
CA TYR A 456 -3.24 11.47 -4.90
C TYR A 456 -3.97 10.97 -3.65
N ILE A 457 -4.88 10.01 -3.83
CA ILE A 457 -5.71 9.45 -2.76
C ILE A 457 -5.53 7.94 -2.74
N GLY A 458 -4.98 7.46 -1.63
CA GLY A 458 -4.91 6.04 -1.33
C GLY A 458 -6.23 5.52 -0.80
N THR A 459 -6.64 4.35 -1.27
CA THR A 459 -7.89 3.70 -0.86
C THR A 459 -7.66 2.31 -0.26
N ASP A 460 -8.62 1.80 0.50
CA ASP A 460 -8.65 0.39 0.91
C ASP A 460 -9.43 -0.44 -0.13
N GLY A 461 -8.73 -0.91 -1.17
CA GLY A 461 -9.27 -1.87 -2.14
C GLY A 461 -9.67 -1.30 -3.51
N ARG A 462 -9.30 -0.05 -3.83
CA ARG A 462 -9.52 0.59 -5.15
C ARG A 462 -8.26 1.24 -5.73
N GLY A 463 -7.08 0.93 -5.20
CA GLY A 463 -5.83 1.49 -5.70
C GLY A 463 -5.56 2.92 -5.25
N ILE A 464 -4.66 3.55 -5.99
CA ILE A 464 -4.36 4.98 -5.90
C ILE A 464 -5.21 5.68 -6.95
N LEU A 465 -5.90 6.72 -6.52
CA LEU A 465 -6.60 7.65 -7.38
C LEU A 465 -5.76 8.91 -7.50
N TYR A 466 -5.78 9.57 -8.65
CA TYR A 466 -5.30 10.95 -8.74
C TYR A 466 -6.35 11.83 -9.41
N GLY A 467 -6.36 13.11 -9.04
CA GLY A 467 -7.28 14.10 -9.59
C GLY A 467 -6.56 15.42 -9.84
N GLU A 468 -7.03 16.15 -10.85
CA GLU A 468 -6.53 17.47 -11.24
C GLU A 468 -7.71 18.38 -11.64
N PRO A 469 -7.56 19.72 -11.55
CA PRO A 469 -8.55 20.64 -12.08
C PRO A 469 -8.75 20.42 -13.58
N THR A 470 -10.00 20.40 -14.04
CA THR A 470 -10.28 20.44 -15.48
C THR A 470 -9.84 21.78 -16.07
N SER A 471 -9.47 21.82 -17.35
CA SER A 471 -8.96 23.03 -18.03
C SER A 471 -9.89 24.25 -17.99
N ALA A 472 -11.16 24.06 -17.60
CA ALA A 472 -12.18 25.11 -17.43
C ALA A 472 -12.22 25.74 -16.02
N SER A 473 -11.32 25.35 -15.12
CA SER A 473 -11.33 25.71 -13.69
C SER A 473 -9.98 26.27 -13.18
N ASN A 474 -9.13 26.75 -14.08
CA ASN A 474 -7.92 27.52 -13.76
C ASN A 474 -8.19 29.02 -13.86
#